data_AF-A0A6M8EE91-F1
#
_entry.id   AF-A0A6M8EE91-F1
#
_cell.length_a   1.000
_cell.length_b   1.000
_cell.length_c   1.000
_cell.angle_alpha   90.00
_cell.angle_beta   90.00
_cell.angle_gamma   90.00
#
_symmetry.space_group_name_H-M   'P 1'
#
loop_
_entity.id
_entity.type
_entity.pdbx_description
1 polymer ?
#
loop_
_entity_poly.entity_id
_entity_poly.type
_entity_poly.pdbx_seq_one_letter_code
_entity_poly.pdbx_strand_id
1 'polypeptide(L)' 'MTAYKKFILIVFISLIITIFFSYHAVNVLFGDNSLQVYNSLKYKKEYLEGEILRLQRENAYLQKEYFELKNLEPEQQ' A
#
# COMPACT_ATOMS: atom_id res chain seq x y z
N MET A 1 45.70 25.25 17.59
CA MET A 1 44.75 25.16 16.45
C MET A 1 44.06 26.51 16.30
N THR A 2 44.34 27.25 15.23
CA THR A 2 43.85 28.60 14.94
C THR A 2 42.32 28.65 15.01
N ALA A 3 41.72 29.73 15.53
CA ALA A 3 40.28 29.85 15.78
C ALA A 3 39.40 29.44 14.56
N TYR A 4 39.86 29.76 13.36
CA TYR A 4 39.26 29.33 12.09
C TYR A 4 39.11 27.81 11.94
N LYS A 5 40.14 27.04 12.30
CA LYS A 5 40.11 25.56 12.24
C LYS A 5 39.11 24.98 13.25
N LYS A 6 38.92 25.62 14.41
CA LYS A 6 37.90 25.22 15.40
C LYS A 6 36.49 25.53 14.91
N PHE A 7 36.30 26.70 14.30
CA PHE A 7 35.02 27.09 13.70
C PHE A 7 34.58 26.11 12.60
N ILE A 8 35.49 25.78 11.67
CA ILE A 8 35.23 24.78 10.62
C ILE A 8 34.84 23.44 11.23
N LEU A 9 35.55 22.96 12.25
CA LEU A 9 35.25 21.70 12.92
C LEU A 9 33.82 21.69 13.50
N ILE A 10 33.41 22.78 14.16
CA ILE A 10 32.06 22.90 14.72
C ILE A 10 31.00 22.89 13.62
N VAL A 11 31.22 23.59 12.51
CA VAL A 11 30.29 23.60 11.37
C VAL A 11 30.13 22.18 10.79
N PHE A 12 31.22 21.45 10.57
CA PHE A 12 31.16 20.07 10.09
C PHE A 12 30.41 19.14 11.05
N ILE A 13 30.68 19.24 12.36
CA ILE A 13 29.96 18.43 13.36
C ILE A 13 28.46 18.78 13.35
N SER A 14 28.12 20.07 13.27
CA SER A 14 26.71 20.49 13.21
C SER A 14 26.01 19.93 11.98
N LEU A 15 26.67 19.92 10.82
CA LEU A 15 26.12 19.40 9.58
C LEU A 15 25.84 17.90 9.68
N ILE A 16 26.78 17.14 10.23
CA ILE A 16 26.62 15.69 10.44
C ILE A 16 25.44 15.41 11.38
N ILE A 17 25.34 16.16 12.49
CA ILE A 17 24.23 16.03 13.44
C ILE A 17 22.90 16.36 12.77
N THR A 18 22.82 17.44 11.99
CA THR A 18 21.59 17.81 11.28
C THR A 18 21.15 16.74 10.29
N ILE A 19 22.08 16.17 9.52
CA ILE A 19 21.77 15.09 8.57
C ILE A 19 21.27 13.85 9.33
N PHE A 20 21.97 13.44 10.39
CA PHE A 20 21.58 12.30 11.20
C PHE A 20 20.18 12.49 11.82
N PHE A 21 19.92 13.66 12.40
CA PHE A 21 18.64 13.97 13.02
C PHE A 21 17.51 14.05 11.99
N SER A 22 17.77 14.59 10.80
CA SER A 22 16.80 14.63 9.71
C SER A 22 16.42 13.23 9.23
N TYR A 23 17.41 12.36 9.03
CA TYR A 23 17.17 10.96 8.67
C TYR A 23 16.35 10.23 9.74
N HIS A 24 16.70 10.41 11.01
CA HIS A 24 15.98 9.81 12.12
C HIS A 24 14.54 10.35 12.23
N ALA A 25 14.34 11.65 12.04
CA ALA A 25 13.02 12.28 12.07
C ALA A 25 12.13 11.76 10.93
N VAL A 26 12.67 11.61 9.72
CA VAL A 26 11.94 11.01 8.59
C VAL A 26 11.54 9.57 8.89
N ASN A 27 12.44 8.75 9.45
CA ASN A 27 12.09 7.38 9.81
C ASN A 27 11.07 7.29 10.96
N VAL A 28 11.11 8.21 11.93
CA VAL A 28 10.13 8.22 13.04
C VAL A 28 8.75 8.68 12.56
N LEU A 29 8.70 9.72 11.72
CA LEU A 29 7.44 10.28 11.23
C LEU A 29 6.86 9.48 10.06
N PHE A 30 7.72 8.89 9.22
CA PHE A 30 7.35 8.32 7.93
C PHE A 30 8.08 7.00 7.59
N GLY A 31 8.70 6.32 8.56
CA GLY A 31 9.30 4.99 8.36
C GLY A 31 8.25 3.91 8.08
N ASP A 32 8.46 2.67 8.54
CA ASP A 32 7.51 1.54 8.37
C ASP A 32 6.09 1.82 8.90
N ASN A 33 5.87 2.96 9.55
CA ASN A 33 4.61 3.40 10.09
C ASN A 33 3.80 4.29 9.13
N SER A 34 2.50 3.98 9.11
CA SER A 34 1.38 4.69 8.48
C SER A 34 1.42 4.87 6.96
N LEU A 35 2.40 5.51 6.32
CA LEU A 35 2.29 5.86 4.89
C LEU A 35 2.48 4.63 3.98
N GLN A 36 3.51 3.83 4.25
CA GLN A 36 3.74 2.59 3.49
C GLN A 36 2.60 1.58 3.73
N VAL A 37 2.16 1.44 4.98
CA VAL A 37 1.01 0.61 5.36
C VAL A 37 -0.29 1.12 4.74
N TYR A 38 -0.52 2.42 4.73
CA TYR A 38 -1.68 3.05 4.10
C TYR A 38 -1.69 2.78 2.60
N ASN A 39 -0.56 2.96 1.93
CA ASN A 39 -0.46 2.70 0.49
C ASN A 39 -0.70 1.22 0.18
N SER A 40 -0.16 0.29 0.98
CA SER A 40 -0.40 -1.14 0.78
C SER A 40 -1.88 -1.53 1.02
N LEU A 41 -2.52 -0.95 2.05
CA LEU A 41 -3.95 -1.13 2.29
C LEU A 41 -4.80 -0.52 1.17
N LYS A 42 -4.42 0.65 0.66
CA LYS A 42 -5.11 1.32 -0.44
C LYS A 42 -5.09 0.44 -1.69
N TYR A 43 -3.92 -0.03 -2.11
CA TYR A 43 -3.82 -0.91 -3.29
C TYR A 43 -4.53 -2.24 -3.09
N LYS A 44 -4.46 -2.82 -1.89
CA LYS A 44 -5.21 -4.05 -1.58
C LYS A 44 -6.72 -3.82 -1.65
N LYS A 45 -7.21 -2.67 -1.17
CA LYS A 45 -8.62 -2.30 -1.28
C LYS A 45 -9.06 -2.19 -2.74
N GLU A 46 -8.32 -1.44 -3.56
CA GLU A 46 -8.62 -1.27 -4.99
C GLU A 46 -8.66 -2.61 -5.72
N TYR A 47 -7.73 -3.52 -5.42
CA TYR A 47 -7.73 -4.88 -5.95
C TYR A 47 -8.98 -5.68 -5.54
N LEU A 48 -9.34 -5.66 -4.25
CA LEU A 48 -10.51 -6.40 -3.75
C LEU A 48 -11.82 -5.85 -4.31
N GLU A 49 -11.93 -4.53 -4.50
CA GLU A 49 -13.09 -3.92 -5.16
C GLU A 49 -13.24 -4.41 -6.62
N GLY A 50 -12.13 -4.54 -7.34
CA GLY A 50 -12.11 -5.14 -8.67
C GLY A 50 -12.54 -6.62 -8.67
N GLU A 51 -12.04 -7.40 -7.71
CA GLU A 51 -12.39 -8.81 -7.57
C GLU A 51 -13.87 -9.02 -7.23
N ILE A 52 -14.46 -8.16 -6.39
CA ILE A 52 -15.89 -8.19 -6.10
C ILE A 52 -16.70 -8.04 -7.39
N LEU A 53 -16.37 -7.05 -8.23
CA LEU A 53 -17.07 -6.83 -9.49
C LEU A 53 -16.87 -7.99 -10.47
N ARG A 54 -15.66 -8.58 -10.51
CA ARG A 54 -15.38 -9.76 -11.33
C ARG A 54 -16.25 -10.94 -10.90
N LEU A 55 -16.26 -11.26 -9.61
CA LEU A 55 -17.04 -12.37 -9.04
C LEU A 55 -18.54 -12.16 -9.19
N GLN A 56 -19.05 -10.93 -9.07
CA GLN A 56 -20.46 -10.64 -9.30
C GLN A 56 -20.88 -10.93 -10.76
N ARG A 57 -20.05 -10.55 -11.73
CA ARG A 57 -20.31 -10.87 -13.15
C ARG A 57 -20.24 -12.36 -13.43
N GLU A 58 -19.24 -13.04 -12.88
CA GLU A 58 -19.09 -14.49 -13.01
C GLU A 58 -20.28 -15.24 -12.39
N ASN A 59 -20.73 -14.81 -11.21
CA ASN A 59 -21.90 -15.40 -10.55
C ASN A 59 -23.17 -15.18 -11.38
N ALA A 60 -23.40 -13.99 -11.94
CA ALA A 60 -24.54 -13.73 -12.81
C ALA A 60 -24.52 -14.59 -14.09
N TYR A 61 -23.34 -14.77 -14.69
CA TYR A 61 -23.17 -15.65 -15.85
C TYR A 61 -23.48 -17.11 -15.49
N LEU A 62 -22.91 -17.63 -14.41
CA LEU A 62 -23.12 -19.00 -13.96
C LEU A 62 -24.58 -19.26 -13.55
N GLN A 63 -25.25 -18.29 -12.92
CA GLN A 63 -26.67 -18.39 -12.62
C GLN A 63 -27.52 -18.51 -13.89
N LYS A 64 -27.20 -17.74 -14.93
CA LYS A 64 -27.89 -17.83 -16.21
C LYS A 64 -27.71 -19.21 -16.84
N GLU A 65 -26.47 -19.70 -16.91
CA GLU A 65 -26.15 -21.03 -17.46
C GLU A 65 -26.85 -22.15 -16.66
N TYR A 66 -26.85 -22.04 -15.33
CA TYR A 66 -27.58 -22.96 -14.46
C TYR A 66 -29.09 -23.00 -14.77
N PHE A 67 -29.73 -21.84 -14.98
CA PHE A 67 -31.14 -21.79 -15.34
C PHE A 67 -31.41 -22.37 -16.74
N GLU A 68 -30.55 -22.11 -17.71
CA GLU A 68 -30.66 -22.69 -19.05
C GLU A 68 -30.56 -24.21 -19.02
N LEU A 69 -29.59 -24.76 -18.29
CA LEU A 69 -29.44 -26.21 -18.10
C LEU A 69 -30.65 -26.82 -17.37
N LYS A 70 -31.12 -26.20 -16.29
CA LYS A 70 -32.30 -26.67 -15.54
C LYS A 70 -33.58 -26.68 -16.39
N ASN A 71 -33.73 -25.72 -17.30
CA ASN A 71 -34.86 -25.69 -18.24
C ASN A 71 -34.75 -26.73 -19.37
N LEU A 72 -33.55 -27.27 -19.61
CA LEU A 72 -33.30 -28.35 -20.57
C LEU A 72 -33.43 -29.74 -19.94
N GLU A 73 -33.38 -29.84 -18.62
CA GLU A 73 -33.69 -31.06 -17.89
C GLU A 73 -35.20 -31.33 -17.98
N PRO A 74 -35.65 -32.49 -18.50
CA PRO A 74 -37.08 -32.80 -18.56
C PRO A 74 -37.63 -32.82 -17.13
N GLU A 75 -38.80 -32.20 -16.91
CA GLU A 75 -39.51 -32.34 -15.63
C GLU A 75 -39.74 -33.85 -15.41
N GLN A 76 -38.98 -34.42 -14.48
CA GLN A 76 -39.22 -35.78 -14.02
C GLN A 76 -40.53 -35.74 -13.22
N GLN A 77 -41.64 -35.95 -13.93
CA GLN A 77 -42.94 -36.26 -13.33
C GLN A 77 -42.90 -37.58 -12.56
#